data_AF-A0A852Z4N6-F1
#
_entry.id   AF-A0A852Z4N6-F1
#
_cell.length_a   1.000
_cell.length_b   1.000
_cell.length_c   1.000
_cell.angle_alpha   90.00
_cell.angle_beta   90.00
_cell.angle_gamma   90.00
#
_symmetry.space_group_name_H-M   'P 1'
#
loop_
_entity.id
_entity.type
_entity.pdbx_description
1 polymer ?
#
loop_
_entity_poly.entity_id
_entity_poly.type
_entity_poly.pdbx_seq_one_letter_code
_entity_poly.pdbx_strand_id
1 'polypeptide(L)' 'MAVFVEDVAGLLSRVKQAGGKVHGKPKDMPWGDRVAHVTDPDGNSLNLTQRL' A
#
# COMPACT_ATOMS: atom_id res chain seq x y z
N MET A 1 2.72 -2.38 -9.77
CA MET A 1 4.10 -2.55 -9.27
C MET A 1 4.06 -2.86 -7.77
N ALA A 2 4.93 -3.71 -7.22
CA ALA A 2 5.02 -3.93 -5.77
C ALA A 2 6.20 -3.13 -5.19
N VAL A 3 5.97 -2.47 -4.05
CA VAL A 3 6.96 -1.68 -3.33
C VAL A 3 7.00 -2.21 -1.89
N PHE A 4 8.19 -2.62 -1.45
CA PHE A 4 8.38 -3.08 -0.08
C PHE A 4 8.57 -1.89 0.85
N VAL A 5 7.82 -1.88 1.95
CA VAL A 5 7.83 -0.83 2.97
C VAL A 5 7.86 -1.45 4.36
N GLU A 6 8.40 -0.71 5.33
CA GLU A 6 8.47 -1.17 6.72
C GLU A 6 7.11 -1.13 7.41
N ASP A 7 6.25 -0.16 7.08
CA ASP A 7 4.91 0.00 7.65
C ASP A 7 3.91 0.42 6.57
N VAL A 8 3.09 -0.53 6.12
CA VAL A 8 2.01 -0.25 5.16
C VAL A 8 0.96 0.67 5.78
N ALA A 9 0.57 0.45 7.04
CA ALA A 9 -0.54 1.17 7.67
C ALA A 9 -0.22 2.65 7.87
N GLY A 10 0.99 2.96 8.33
CA GLY A 10 1.49 4.34 8.45
C GLY A 10 1.63 5.04 7.10
N LEU A 11 1.99 4.30 6.04
CA LEU A 11 2.16 4.88 4.70
C LEU A 11 0.84 5.23 4.02
N LEU A 12 -0.26 4.54 4.34
CA LEU A 12 -1.57 4.82 3.71
C LEU A 12 -2.04 6.27 3.92
N SER A 13 -1.76 6.84 5.09
CA SER A 13 -2.06 8.25 5.36
C SER A 13 -1.25 9.19 4.46
N ARG A 14 0.03 8.86 4.22
CA ARG A 14 0.90 9.62 3.31
C ARG A 14 0.46 9.51 1.86
N VAL A 15 0.03 8.33 1.41
CA VAL A 15 -0.53 8.13 0.06
C VAL A 15 -1.69 9.09 -0.18
N LYS A 16 -2.63 9.19 0.77
CA LYS A 16 -3.77 10.11 0.65
C LYS A 16 -3.34 11.58 0.64
N GLN A 17 -2.38 11.96 1.49
CA GLN A 17 -1.85 13.33 1.53
C GLN A 17 -1.14 13.72 0.22
N ALA A 18 -0.47 12.75 -0.42
CA ALA A 18 0.18 12.93 -1.72
C ALA A 18 -0.82 12.93 -2.92
N GLY A 19 -2.13 12.84 -2.67
CA GLY A 19 -3.16 12.79 -3.71
C GLY A 19 -3.43 11.39 -4.27
N GLY A 20 -2.79 10.36 -3.73
CA GLY A 20 -3.04 8.97 -4.08
C GLY A 20 -4.34 8.43 -3.48
N LYS A 21 -4.90 7.41 -4.12
CA LYS A 21 -6.09 6.69 -3.70
C LYS A 21 -5.71 5.36 -3.06
N VAL A 22 -6.36 5.03 -1.95
CA VAL A 22 -6.23 3.73 -1.29
C VAL A 22 -7.50 2.94 -1.60
N HIS A 23 -7.36 1.79 -2.25
CA HIS A 23 -8.50 0.99 -2.73
C HIS A 23 -9.09 0.05 -1.68
N GLY A 24 -8.42 -0.13 -0.55
CA GLY A 24 -8.88 -0.98 0.53
C GLY A 24 -7.96 -0.93 1.74
N LYS A 25 -8.36 -1.61 2.82
CA LYS A 25 -7.49 -1.79 3.99
C LYS A 25 -6.33 -2.74 3.65
N PRO A 26 -5.16 -2.61 4.30
CA PRO A 26 -4.10 -3.60 4.19
C PRO A 26 -4.63 -4.97 4.61
N LYS A 27 -4.22 -6.01 3.89
CA LYS A 27 -4.60 -7.40 4.17
C LYS A 27 -3.37 -8.23 4.47
N ASP A 28 -3.46 -9.04 5.53
CA ASP A 28 -2.45 -10.02 5.88
C ASP A 28 -2.64 -11.26 5.02
N MET A 29 -1.58 -11.65 4.33
CA MET A 29 -1.56 -12.75 3.40
C MET A 29 -0.94 -13.99 4.06
N PRO A 30 -1.41 -15.21 3.69
CA PRO A 30 -1.02 -16.45 4.37
C PRO A 30 0.47 -16.82 4.25
N TRP A 31 1.22 -16.18 3.35
CA TRP A 31 2.67 -16.35 3.20
C TRP A 31 3.50 -15.33 4.01
N GLY A 32 2.88 -14.58 4.92
CA GLY A 32 3.57 -13.69 5.86
C GLY A 32 3.84 -12.28 5.34
N ASP A 33 3.07 -11.79 4.37
CA ASP A 33 3.14 -10.40 3.93
C ASP A 33 1.83 -9.66 4.21
N ARG A 34 1.91 -8.38 4.54
CA ARG A 34 0.79 -7.44 4.55
C ARG A 34 0.81 -6.62 3.27
N VAL A 35 -0.31 -6.62 2.53
CA VAL A 35 -0.41 -5.93 1.22
C VAL A 35 -1.55 -4.90 1.23
N ALA A 36 -1.29 -3.69 0.72
CA ALA A 36 -2.33 -2.70 0.42
C ALA A 36 -2.24 -2.22 -1.04
N HIS A 37 -3.40 -2.07 -1.67
CA HIS A 37 -3.51 -1.60 -3.05
C HIS A 37 -3.78 -0.10 -3.07
N VAL A 38 -2.93 0.64 -3.79
CA VAL A 38 -3.03 2.09 -3.93
C VAL A 38 -2.85 2.50 -5.40
N THR A 39 -3.37 3.67 -5.73
CA THR A 39 -3.12 4.35 -7.01
C THR A 39 -2.53 5.72 -6.74
N ASP A 40 -1.49 6.09 -7.46
CA ASP A 40 -0.92 7.43 -7.39
C ASP A 40 -1.78 8.45 -8.18
N PRO A 41 -1.50 9.76 -8.07
CA PRO A 41 -2.22 10.78 -8.84
C PRO A 41 -2.13 10.61 -10.36
N ASP A 42 -1.06 9.98 -10.84
CA ASP A 42 -0.81 9.76 -12.27
C ASP A 42 -1.57 8.54 -12.82
N GLY A 43 -2.26 7.79 -11.96
CA GLY A 43 -3.08 6.63 -12.32
C GLY A 43 -2.34 5.28 -12.25
N ASN A 44 -1.10 5.24 -11.76
CA ASN A 44 -0.34 4.01 -11.63
C ASN A 44 -0.82 3.20 -10.42
N SER A 45 -1.01 1.90 -10.61
CA SER A 45 -1.38 0.98 -9.53
C SER A 45 -0.13 0.41 -8.84
N LEU A 46 -0.05 0.65 -7.53
CA LEU A 46 1.02 0.16 -6.67
C LEU A 46 0.47 -0.72 -5.55
N ASN A 47 1.24 -1.75 -5.21
CA ASN A 47 1.00 -2.62 -4.08
C ASN A 47 2.06 -2.29 -3.03
N LEU A 48 1.65 -1.74 -1.90
CA LEU A 48 2.52 -1.56 -0.74
C LEU A 48 2.57 -2.88 0.01
N THR A 49 3.75 -3.46 0.13
CA THR A 49 3.97 -4.76 0.74
C THR A 49 4.90 -4.61 1.95
N GLN A 50 4.50 -5.16 3.09
CA GLN A 50 5.31 -5.25 4.30
C GLN A 50 5.48 -6.72 4.67
N ARG A 51 6.69 -7.12 5.03
CA ARG A 51 6.93 -8.45 5.60
C ARG A 51 6.47 -8.45 7.05
N LEU A 52 5.68 -9.45 7.45
CA LEU A 52 5.25 -9.69 8.84
C LEU A 52 6.27 -10.53 9.61
#